data_AF-A0A6F8XL57-F1
#
_entry.id   AF-A0A6F8XL57-F1
#
_cell.length_a   1.000
_cell.length_b   1.000
_cell.length_c   1.000
_cell.angle_alpha   90.00
_cell.angle_beta   90.00
_cell.angle_gamma   90.00
#
_symmetry.space_group_name_H-M   'P 1'
#
loop_
_entity.id
_entity.type
_entity.pdbx_description
1 polymer ?
#
loop_
_entity_poly.entity_id
_entity_poly.type
_entity_poly.pdbx_seq_one_letter_code
_entity_poly.pdbx_strand_id
1 'polypeptide(L)' 'MIAPIMGTAVDRVDGPVKVTGAARYAADVAPPHLTHGYLVTSTVAAGTIRGIDLSAAGRSPGVIAIYTPTTRCA' A
#
# COMPACT_ATOMS: atom_id res chain seq x y z
N MET A 1 -20.32 32.09 25.47
CA MET A 1 -19.53 32.76 24.43
C MET A 1 -18.64 31.72 23.78
N ILE A 2 -18.78 31.49 22.48
CA ILE A 2 -17.85 30.65 21.72
C ILE A 2 -16.69 31.57 21.33
N ALA A 3 -15.48 31.27 21.80
CA ALA A 3 -14.30 32.03 21.41
C ALA A 3 -14.09 31.88 19.88
N PRO A 4 -13.69 32.94 19.17
CA PRO A 4 -13.41 32.84 17.74
C PRO A 4 -12.23 31.87 17.53
N ILE A 5 -12.46 30.77 16.82
CA ILE A 5 -11.43 29.75 16.54
C ILE A 5 -10.42 30.21 15.49
N MET A 6 -10.74 31.28 14.77
CA MET A 6 -9.89 31.83 13.73
C MET A 6 -8.73 32.59 14.36
N GLY A 7 -7.50 32.12 14.12
CA GLY A 7 -6.27 32.72 14.63
C GLY A 7 -5.82 32.19 16.00
N THR A 8 -6.53 31.23 16.59
CA THR A 8 -6.13 30.60 17.85
C THR A 8 -5.35 29.30 17.61
N ALA A 9 -4.26 29.09 18.35
CA ALA A 9 -3.58 27.80 18.37
C ALA A 9 -4.46 26.78 19.09
N VAL A 10 -4.97 25.79 18.35
CA VAL A 10 -5.82 24.72 18.88
C VAL A 10 -5.13 23.38 18.67
N ASP A 11 -5.24 22.50 19.66
CA ASP A 11 -4.76 21.14 19.53
C ASP A 11 -5.54 20.40 18.45
N ARG A 12 -4.83 19.56 17.70
CA ARG A 12 -5.46 18.75 16.67
C ARG A 12 -6.28 17.62 17.30
N VAL A 13 -7.50 17.43 16.79
CA VAL A 13 -8.38 16.33 17.22
C VAL A 13 -7.74 14.94 17.09
N ASP A 14 -6.92 14.73 16.08
CA ASP A 14 -6.20 13.46 15.84
C ASP A 14 -4.82 13.42 16.50
N GLY A 15 -4.39 14.50 17.17
CA GLY A 15 -3.09 14.60 17.82
C GLY A 15 -2.85 13.51 18.87
N PRO A 16 -3.73 13.35 19.88
CA PRO A 16 -3.52 12.38 20.94
C PRO A 16 -3.29 10.95 20.45
N VAL A 17 -4.10 10.45 19.53
CA VAL A 17 -3.96 9.08 19.00
C VAL A 17 -2.68 8.90 18.17
N LYS A 18 -2.23 9.94 17.47
CA LYS A 18 -0.98 9.90 16.69
C LYS A 18 0.26 9.90 17.59
N VAL A 19 0.30 10.72 18.63
CA VAL A 19 1.48 10.84 19.52
C VAL A 19 1.60 9.71 20.53
N THR A 20 0.50 9.01 20.82
CA THR A 20 0.48 7.84 21.73
C THR A 20 0.70 6.51 21.02
N GLY A 21 0.74 6.49 19.69
CA GLY A 21 0.78 5.25 18.90
C GLY A 21 -0.55 4.49 18.86
N ALA A 22 -1.65 5.08 19.36
CA ALA A 22 -2.98 4.46 19.31
C ALA A 22 -3.66 4.58 17.94
N ALA A 23 -3.15 5.43 17.05
CA ALA A 23 -3.64 5.54 15.69
C ALA A 23 -3.34 4.27 14.90
N ARG A 24 -4.36 3.70 14.26
CA ARG A 24 -4.23 2.54 13.36
C ARG A 24 -4.06 3.00 11.93
N TYR A 25 -3.00 2.54 11.27
CA TYR A 25 -2.72 2.74 9.86
C TYR A 25 -3.00 1.45 9.08
N ALA A 26 -2.99 1.55 7.74
CA ALA A 26 -3.25 0.40 6.88
C ALA A 26 -2.30 -0.78 7.15
N ALA A 27 -1.04 -0.49 7.50
CA ALA A 27 -0.03 -1.50 7.82
C ALA A 27 -0.29 -2.22 9.17
N ASP A 28 -1.12 -1.65 10.05
CA ASP A 28 -1.44 -2.22 11.37
C ASP A 28 -2.66 -3.17 11.30
N VAL A 29 -3.16 -3.45 10.10
CA VAL A 29 -4.32 -4.31 9.88
C VAL A 29 -3.84 -5.66 9.36
N ALA A 30 -4.06 -6.71 10.15
CA ALA A 30 -3.75 -8.10 9.81
C ALA A 30 -5.03 -8.94 9.72
N PRO A 31 -5.77 -8.91 8.59
CA PRO A 31 -6.94 -9.76 8.41
C PRO A 31 -6.54 -11.24 8.28
N PRO A 32 -7.46 -12.18 8.54
CA PRO A 32 -7.23 -13.59 8.25
C PRO A 32 -6.83 -13.80 6.78
N HIS A 33 -5.89 -14.71 6.54
CA HIS A 33 -5.37 -15.03 5.20
C HIS A 33 -4.71 -13.85 4.47
N LEU A 34 -4.12 -12.89 5.20
CA LEU A 34 -3.35 -11.81 4.61
C LEU A 34 -2.19 -12.32 3.74
N THR A 35 -2.16 -11.87 2.48
CA THR A 35 -1.06 -12.12 1.54
C THR A 35 -0.29 -10.84 1.25
N HIS A 36 0.95 -10.95 0.83
CA HIS A 36 1.79 -9.81 0.46
C HIS A 36 1.85 -9.62 -1.06
N GLY A 37 1.72 -8.37 -1.50
CA GLY A 37 1.94 -7.97 -2.89
C GLY A 37 3.27 -7.23 -3.04
N TYR A 38 3.96 -7.47 -4.16
CA TYR A 38 5.18 -6.75 -4.51
C TYR A 38 5.12 -6.29 -5.97
N LEU A 39 5.53 -5.05 -6.22
CA LEU A 39 5.56 -4.46 -7.55
C LEU A 39 6.97 -4.57 -8.14
N VAL A 40 7.09 -5.24 -9.28
CA VAL A 40 8.31 -5.21 -10.11
C VAL A 40 8.17 -4.06 -11.10
N THR A 41 8.95 -2.99 -10.90
CA THR A 41 8.84 -1.75 -11.67
C THR A 41 9.87 -1.68 -12.79
N SER A 42 9.63 -0.80 -13.77
CA SER A 42 10.60 -0.52 -14.85
C SER A 42 11.94 -0.03 -14.27
N THR A 43 13.03 -0.53 -14.83
CA THR A 43 14.40 -0.07 -14.52
C THR A 43 14.88 1.03 -15.48
N VAL A 44 14.06 1.37 -16.49
CA VAL A 44 14.34 2.40 -17.49
C VAL A 44 13.20 3.42 -17.53
N ALA A 45 13.51 4.65 -17.92
CA ALA A 45 12.53 5.75 -17.96
C ALA A 45 11.47 5.57 -19.07
N ALA A 46 11.87 5.04 -20.23
CA ALA A 46 10.97 4.82 -21.36
C ALA A 46 11.42 3.60 -22.19
N GLY A 47 10.45 2.79 -22.62
CA GLY A 47 10.68 1.60 -23.42
C GLY A 47 9.40 0.85 -23.75
N THR A 48 9.52 -0.18 -24.59
CA THR A 48 8.40 -1.08 -24.94
C THR A 48 8.64 -2.46 -24.33
N ILE A 49 7.65 -2.99 -23.63
CA ILE A 49 7.70 -4.36 -23.11
C ILE A 49 7.66 -5.32 -24.29
N ARG A 50 8.75 -6.05 -24.52
CA ARG A 50 8.83 -7.12 -25.54
C ARG A 50 8.30 -8.46 -25.04
N GLY A 51 8.38 -8.68 -23.73
CA GLY A 51 7.93 -9.89 -23.07
C GLY A 51 8.20 -9.79 -21.57
N ILE A 52 7.57 -10.68 -20.81
CA ILE A 52 7.78 -10.83 -19.37
C ILE A 52 7.91 -12.34 -19.12
N ASP A 53 9.09 -12.79 -18.66
CA ASP A 53 9.28 -14.19 -18.25
C ASP A 53 8.81 -14.37 -16.80
N LEU A 54 7.75 -15.14 -16.62
CA LEU A 54 7.13 -15.42 -15.33
C LEU A 54 7.54 -16.79 -14.77
N SER A 55 8.36 -17.55 -15.49
CA SER A 55 8.56 -18.98 -15.24
C SER A 55 9.24 -19.25 -13.89
N ALA A 56 10.26 -18.47 -13.54
CA ALA A 56 10.97 -18.62 -12.27
C ALA A 56 10.07 -18.22 -11.09
N ALA A 57 9.40 -17.06 -11.17
CA ALA A 57 8.52 -16.57 -10.12
C ALA A 57 7.34 -17.51 -9.90
N GLY A 58 6.71 -18.01 -10.97
CA GLY A 58 5.56 -18.92 -10.88
C GLY A 58 5.87 -20.29 -10.28
N ARG A 59 7.14 -20.71 -10.27
CA ARG A 59 7.59 -21.95 -9.60
C ARG A 59 8.05 -21.73 -8.17
N SER A 60 8.16 -20.49 -7.71
CA SER A 60 8.63 -20.20 -6.36
C SER A 60 7.59 -20.62 -5.33
N PRO A 61 7.98 -21.37 -4.27
CA PRO A 61 7.08 -21.70 -3.18
C PRO A 61 6.44 -20.44 -2.57
N GLY A 62 5.14 -20.47 -2.34
CA GLY A 62 4.39 -19.37 -1.71
C GLY A 62 3.91 -18.26 -2.66
N VAL A 63 4.26 -18.31 -3.95
CA VAL A 63 3.65 -17.41 -4.94
C VAL A 63 2.23 -17.87 -5.25
N ILE A 64 1.26 -17.00 -5.01
CA ILE A 64 -0.17 -17.30 -5.16
C ILE A 64 -0.69 -16.84 -6.52
N ALA A 65 -0.22 -15.68 -7.00
CA ALA A 65 -0.63 -15.12 -8.28
C ALA A 65 0.44 -14.16 -8.83
N ILE A 66 0.49 -14.02 -10.15
CA ILE A 66 1.29 -12.99 -10.83
C ILE A 66 0.39 -12.23 -11.79
N TYR A 67 0.34 -10.91 -11.64
CA TYR A 67 -0.47 -10.03 -12.47
C TYR A 67 0.42 -9.22 -13.42
N THR A 68 0.03 -9.21 -14.68
CA THR A 68 0.65 -8.44 -15.75
C THR A 68 -0.45 -7.68 -16.51
N PRO A 69 -0.13 -6.72 -17.39
CA PRO A 69 -1.15 -5.99 -18.14
C PRO A 69 -2.09 -6.86 -18.99
N THR A 70 -1.67 -8.08 -19.35
CA THR A 70 -2.48 -9.04 -20.11
C THR A 70 -3.21 -10.05 -19.24
N THR A 71 -2.94 -10.09 -17.93
CA THR A 71 -3.65 -10.96 -16.99
C THR A 71 -5.09 -10.48 -16.90
N ARG A 72 -6.06 -11.31 -17.27
CA ARG A 72 -7.48 -11.02 -17.02
C ARG A 72 -7.78 -11.13 -15.53
N CYS A 73 -8.43 -10.12 -14.98
CA CYS A 73 -9.11 -10.25 -13.69
C CYS A 73 -10.37 -11.09 -13.89
N ALA A 74 -10.57 -12.09 -13.04
CA ALA A 74 -11.83 -12.81 -12.92
C ALA A 74 -12.89 -11.95 -12.21
#